data_AF-F9D767-F1
#
_entry.id   AF-F9D767-F1
#
_cell.length_a   1.000
_cell.length_b   1.000
_cell.length_c   1.000
_cell.angle_alpha   90.00
_cell.angle_beta   90.00
_cell.angle_gamma   90.00
#
_symmetry.space_group_name_H-M   'P 1'
#
loop_
_entity.id
_entity.type
_entity.pdbx_description
1 polymer ?
#
loop_
_entity_poly.entity_id
_entity_poly.type
_entity_poly.pdbx_seq_one_letter_code
_entity_poly.pdbx_strand_id
1 'polypeptide(L)'
;MFIAFSGVIEKMPLFAATAVYEVDFSFIFILLYLVMLFLVLDFGRLVHIVPKAWLFDNGYTSIGILAVMLLLFGYGNIHYNNKVREQIDIKTVKTISSDKKSTKIVLLSDLHLGYHNRRSDFKKWVDMINAEQPDLILIAGDIIDISIRPLIEENIAEEFHRLKVPVYACLGNHEYYSNQPKERRFYREAGITLLQDSVAKIGNLCIIGRDDRTNMQRKSLAMIMEEARKKGFISDLHQRKYSNEFLILLDHQPYHLEEAERNGIDFQFSGHTHHGQVWPVSWITDALYEKAYGPLQKGNTRYYISSGMGIWGEKFRIGTQSEYVVLTIEHK
;
A
#
# COMPACT_ATOMS: atom_id res chain seq x y z
N MET A 1 19.96 -15.08 10.83
CA MET A 1 19.40 -14.63 9.54
C MET A 1 17.88 -14.67 9.56
N PHE A 2 17.28 -14.27 10.69
CA PHE A 2 15.87 -13.93 10.94
C PHE A 2 15.81 -13.23 12.31
N ILE A 3 16.84 -12.42 12.63
CA ILE A 3 16.92 -11.72 13.92
C ILE A 3 15.76 -10.73 14.00
N ALA A 4 15.33 -10.19 12.85
CA ALA A 4 14.13 -9.38 12.72
C ALA A 4 12.86 -9.99 13.33
N PHE A 5 12.68 -11.31 13.22
CA PHE A 5 11.51 -12.00 13.77
C PHE A 5 11.70 -12.50 15.21
N SER A 6 12.91 -12.43 15.74
CA SER A 6 13.25 -13.00 17.06
C SER A 6 12.87 -12.13 18.25
N GLY A 7 12.22 -10.98 18.02
CA GLY A 7 11.92 -9.96 19.05
C GLY A 7 13.17 -9.28 19.64
N VAL A 8 14.37 -9.68 19.22
CA VAL A 8 15.64 -9.10 19.68
C VAL A 8 15.81 -7.68 19.17
N ILE A 9 15.34 -7.36 17.97
CA ILE A 9 15.38 -6.01 17.37
C ILE A 9 14.71 -4.97 18.29
N GLU A 10 13.63 -5.33 18.98
CA GLU A 10 12.90 -4.44 19.90
C GLU A 10 13.75 -4.01 21.11
N LYS A 11 14.83 -4.73 21.43
CA LYS A 11 15.73 -4.41 22.54
C LYS A 11 16.98 -3.65 22.10
N MET A 12 17.26 -3.57 20.80
CA MET A 12 18.44 -2.88 20.26
C MET A 12 18.22 -1.37 20.17
N PRO A 13 19.28 -0.54 20.22
CA PRO A 13 19.19 0.85 19.80
C PRO A 13 18.59 0.97 18.39
N LEU A 14 17.77 2.00 18.14
CA LEU A 14 16.98 2.10 16.91
C LEU A 14 17.82 2.04 15.62
N PHE A 15 19.02 2.63 15.62
CA PHE A 15 19.92 2.57 14.46
C PHE A 15 20.41 1.13 14.17
N ALA A 16 20.72 0.36 15.22
CA ALA A 16 21.16 -1.02 15.09
C ALA A 16 20.00 -1.93 14.70
N ALA A 17 18.83 -1.72 15.30
CA ALA A 17 17.58 -2.36 14.93
C ALA A 17 17.25 -2.17 13.44
N THR A 18 17.38 -0.93 12.96
CA THR A 18 17.18 -0.57 11.55
C THR A 18 18.16 -1.32 10.65
N ALA A 19 19.47 -1.25 10.93
CA ALA A 19 20.48 -1.88 10.11
C ALA A 19 20.31 -3.41 10.05
N VAL A 20 19.97 -4.06 11.17
CA VAL A 20 19.71 -5.51 11.19
C VAL A 20 18.46 -5.85 10.37
N TYR A 21 17.39 -5.06 10.49
CA TYR A 21 16.17 -5.26 9.72
C TYR A 21 16.44 -5.13 8.21
N GLU A 22 17.07 -4.03 7.79
CA GLU A 22 17.42 -3.76 6.38
C GLU A 22 18.29 -4.88 5.79
N VAL A 23 19.33 -5.33 6.51
CA VAL A 23 20.20 -6.42 6.05
C VAL A 23 19.46 -7.77 5.97
N ASP A 24 18.68 -8.12 7.00
CA ASP A 24 17.95 -9.40 7.03
C ASP A 24 16.94 -9.50 5.86
N PHE A 25 16.20 -8.42 5.55
CA PHE A 25 15.23 -8.41 4.45
C PHE A 25 15.88 -8.24 3.07
N SER A 26 16.95 -7.43 2.95
CA SER A 26 17.73 -7.28 1.70
C SER A 26 18.23 -8.63 1.18
N PHE A 27 18.68 -9.49 2.09
CA PHE A 27 19.28 -10.76 1.75
C PHE A 27 18.33 -11.66 0.95
N ILE A 28 17.03 -11.65 1.25
CA ILE A 28 16.04 -12.49 0.56
C ILE A 28 15.96 -12.11 -0.92
N PHE A 29 15.90 -10.81 -1.23
CA PHE A 29 15.85 -10.33 -2.61
C PHE A 29 17.18 -10.54 -3.32
N ILE A 30 18.31 -10.22 -2.67
CA ILE A 30 19.64 -10.44 -3.25
C ILE A 30 19.84 -11.92 -3.58
N LEU A 31 19.46 -12.83 -2.67
CA LEU A 31 19.54 -14.27 -2.89
C LEU A 31 18.67 -14.72 -4.06
N LEU A 32 17.43 -14.22 -4.17
CA LEU A 32 16.54 -14.51 -5.29
C LEU A 32 17.21 -14.18 -6.63
N TYR A 33 17.74 -12.96 -6.79
CA TYR A 33 18.38 -12.54 -8.04
C TYR A 33 19.70 -13.27 -8.30
N LEU A 34 20.48 -13.60 -7.27
CA LEU A 34 21.67 -14.43 -7.43
C LEU A 34 21.31 -15.82 -7.95
N VAL A 35 20.30 -16.47 -7.36
CA VAL A 35 19.84 -17.79 -7.82
C VAL A 35 19.39 -17.71 -9.28
N MET A 36 18.58 -16.70 -9.64
CA MET A 36 18.15 -16.51 -11.02
C MET A 36 19.32 -16.30 -11.98
N LEU A 37 20.29 -15.45 -11.61
CA LEU A 37 21.48 -15.18 -12.40
C LEU A 37 22.30 -16.46 -12.60
N PHE A 38 22.53 -17.23 -11.55
CA PHE A 38 23.25 -18.50 -11.65
C PHE A 38 22.51 -19.53 -12.49
N LEU A 39 21.17 -19.61 -12.41
CA LEU A 39 20.38 -20.46 -13.29
C LEU A 39 20.53 -20.07 -14.76
N VAL A 40 20.54 -18.77 -15.08
CA VAL A 40 20.78 -18.28 -16.45
C VAL A 40 22.20 -18.62 -16.93
N LEU A 41 23.21 -18.43 -16.07
CA LEU A 41 24.59 -18.76 -16.38
C LEU A 41 24.78 -20.27 -16.60
N ASP A 42 24.16 -21.11 -15.76
CA ASP A 42 24.20 -22.57 -15.90
C ASP A 42 23.46 -23.04 -17.14
N PHE A 43 22.30 -22.47 -17.45
CA PHE A 43 21.60 -22.76 -18.69
C PHE A 43 22.46 -22.37 -19.90
N GLY A 44 23.05 -21.18 -19.89
CA GLY A 44 24.00 -20.71 -20.91
C GLY A 44 25.19 -21.65 -21.08
N ARG A 45 25.70 -22.24 -19.99
CA ARG A 45 26.75 -23.26 -20.02
C ARG A 45 26.25 -24.55 -20.68
N LEU A 46 25.04 -25.00 -20.36
CA LEU A 46 24.44 -26.21 -20.93
C LEU A 46 24.23 -26.09 -22.44
N VAL A 47 23.82 -24.92 -22.93
CA VAL A 47 23.65 -24.65 -24.37
C VAL A 47 24.94 -24.15 -25.06
N HIS A 48 26.08 -24.28 -24.40
CA HIS A 48 27.42 -23.95 -24.91
C HIS A 48 27.66 -22.47 -25.28
N ILE A 49 26.85 -21.54 -24.74
CA ILE A 49 27.04 -20.09 -24.88
C ILE A 49 28.02 -19.55 -23.83
N VAL A 50 27.95 -20.04 -22.60
CA VAL A 50 28.80 -19.59 -21.48
C VAL A 50 29.94 -20.60 -21.27
N PRO A 51 31.22 -20.19 -21.46
CA PRO A 51 32.36 -21.06 -21.23
C PRO A 51 32.48 -21.50 -19.76
N LYS A 52 32.82 -22.76 -19.52
CA LYS A 52 33.05 -23.26 -18.15
C LYS A 52 34.10 -22.44 -17.38
N ALA A 53 35.15 -21.97 -18.07
CA ALA A 53 36.19 -21.13 -17.48
C ALA A 53 35.70 -19.76 -16.96
N TRP A 54 34.50 -19.33 -17.31
CA TRP A 54 33.90 -18.12 -16.74
C TRP A 54 33.26 -18.40 -15.38
N LEU A 55 32.85 -19.63 -15.10
CA LEU A 55 32.06 -19.98 -13.92
C LEU A 55 32.90 -20.51 -12.77
N PHE A 56 34.12 -20.98 -13.04
CA PHE A 56 35.02 -21.56 -12.05
C PHE A 56 36.32 -20.76 -11.96
N ASP A 57 36.72 -20.41 -10.73
CA ASP A 57 37.99 -19.75 -10.39
C ASP A 57 38.31 -18.47 -11.22
N ASN A 58 37.27 -17.67 -11.49
CA ASN A 58 37.39 -16.47 -12.31
C ASN A 58 37.00 -15.20 -11.55
N GLY A 59 38.00 -14.47 -11.07
CA GLY A 59 37.80 -13.22 -10.33
C GLY A 59 37.10 -12.12 -11.14
N TYR A 60 37.31 -12.07 -12.46
CA TYR A 60 36.64 -11.09 -13.33
C TYR A 60 35.14 -11.35 -13.43
N THR A 61 34.72 -12.62 -13.52
CA THR A 61 33.29 -12.97 -13.49
C THR A 61 32.67 -12.59 -12.16
N SER A 62 33.34 -12.85 -11.04
CA SER A 62 32.84 -12.47 -9.71
C SER A 62 32.67 -10.94 -9.58
N ILE A 63 33.62 -10.15 -10.10
CA ILE A 63 33.52 -8.69 -10.14
C ILE A 63 32.36 -8.27 -11.05
N GLY A 64 32.18 -8.92 -12.20
CA GLY A 64 31.08 -8.66 -13.13
C GLY A 64 29.71 -8.93 -12.51
N ILE A 65 29.55 -10.06 -11.81
CA ILE A 65 28.32 -10.41 -11.07
C ILE A 65 28.04 -9.34 -10.01
N LEU A 66 29.06 -8.97 -9.21
CA LEU A 66 28.91 -7.92 -8.20
C LEU A 66 28.47 -6.60 -8.83
N ALA A 67 29.09 -6.19 -9.95
CA ALA A 67 28.73 -4.96 -10.65
C ALA A 67 27.27 -5.00 -11.16
N VAL A 68 26.84 -6.11 -11.77
CA VAL A 68 25.45 -6.30 -12.22
C VAL A 68 24.47 -6.20 -11.05
N MET A 69 24.77 -6.85 -9.93
CA MET A 69 23.92 -6.81 -8.73
C MET A 69 23.85 -5.38 -8.16
N LEU A 70 24.97 -4.67 -8.04
CA LEU A 70 24.99 -3.28 -7.55
C LEU A 70 24.19 -2.36 -8.47
N LEU A 71 24.29 -2.51 -9.79
CA LEU A 71 23.51 -1.72 -10.74
C LEU A 71 22.02 -2.02 -10.65
N LEU A 72 21.64 -3.31 -10.56
CA LEU A 72 20.25 -3.73 -10.50
C LEU A 72 19.55 -3.24 -9.22
N PHE A 73 20.19 -3.42 -8.06
CA PHE A 73 19.65 -2.99 -6.77
C PHE A 73 19.75 -1.48 -6.58
N GLY A 74 20.80 -0.84 -7.12
CA GLY A 74 20.89 0.62 -7.19
C GLY A 74 19.75 1.21 -8.02
N TYR A 75 19.46 0.63 -9.20
CA TYR A 75 18.28 0.98 -10.00
C TYR A 75 16.99 0.76 -9.21
N GLY A 76 16.83 -0.41 -8.57
CA GLY A 76 15.65 -0.73 -7.77
C GLY A 76 15.43 0.28 -6.63
N ASN A 77 16.50 0.76 -5.99
CA ASN A 77 16.43 1.76 -4.94
C ASN A 77 16.07 3.15 -5.46
N ILE A 78 16.68 3.58 -6.56
CA ILE A 78 16.33 4.84 -7.21
C ILE A 78 14.85 4.81 -7.63
N HIS A 79 14.40 3.71 -8.22
CA HIS A 79 13.02 3.54 -8.66
C HIS A 79 12.04 3.52 -7.49
N TYR A 80 12.38 2.89 -6.37
CA TYR A 80 11.58 2.96 -5.14
C TYR A 80 11.42 4.39 -4.64
N ASN A 81 12.48 5.20 -4.67
CA ASN A 81 12.45 6.58 -4.20
C ASN A 81 11.69 7.53 -5.15
N ASN A 82 11.58 7.17 -6.43
CA ASN A 82 10.80 7.92 -7.41
C ASN A 82 9.33 7.49 -7.38
N LYS A 83 8.52 8.15 -6.53
CA LYS A 83 7.09 7.81 -6.36
C LYS A 83 6.29 8.25 -7.60
N VAL A 84 5.65 7.29 -8.25
CA VAL A 84 4.80 7.52 -9.42
C VAL A 84 3.47 8.12 -8.98
N ARG A 85 3.03 9.17 -9.68
CA ARG A 85 1.72 9.79 -9.50
C ARG A 85 0.73 9.21 -10.50
N GLU A 86 -0.24 8.45 -10.02
CA GLU A 86 -1.30 7.87 -10.85
C GLU A 86 -2.57 8.72 -10.77
N GLN A 87 -3.13 9.11 -11.91
CA GLN A 87 -4.36 9.92 -11.97
C GLN A 87 -5.56 9.04 -12.32
N ILE A 88 -6.64 9.16 -11.54
CA ILE A 88 -7.93 8.53 -11.86
C ILE A 88 -9.00 9.61 -11.92
N ASP A 89 -9.70 9.68 -13.05
CA ASP A 89 -10.81 10.59 -13.24
C ASP A 89 -12.14 9.84 -13.30
N ILE A 90 -13.06 10.20 -12.40
CA ILE A 90 -14.42 9.65 -12.36
C ILE A 90 -15.41 10.78 -12.61
N LYS A 91 -16.29 10.59 -13.58
CA LYS A 91 -17.44 11.47 -13.82
C LYS A 91 -18.69 10.83 -13.25
N THR A 92 -19.42 11.57 -12.43
CA THR A 92 -20.66 11.09 -11.83
C THR A 92 -21.79 12.12 -11.98
N VAL A 93 -23.02 11.61 -12.08
CA VAL A 93 -24.23 12.45 -12.08
C VAL A 93 -24.68 12.84 -10.67
N LYS A 94 -24.03 12.29 -9.66
CA LYS A 94 -24.31 12.50 -8.24
C LYS A 94 -23.64 13.78 -7.77
N THR A 95 -24.33 14.62 -7.00
CA THR A 95 -23.73 15.85 -6.43
C THR A 95 -23.06 15.54 -5.09
N ILE A 96 -21.73 15.49 -5.07
CA ILE A 96 -20.95 15.13 -3.86
C ILE A 96 -20.86 16.33 -2.89
N SER A 97 -20.64 17.52 -3.44
CA SER A 97 -20.59 18.79 -2.73
C SER A 97 -21.33 19.84 -3.54
N SER A 98 -22.13 20.70 -2.90
CA SER A 98 -22.83 21.81 -3.56
C SER A 98 -21.90 22.94 -3.99
N ASP A 99 -20.72 23.04 -3.37
CA ASP A 99 -19.89 24.25 -3.44
C ASP A 99 -18.72 24.10 -4.42
N LYS A 100 -18.46 22.87 -4.90
CA LYS A 100 -17.39 22.53 -5.82
C LYS A 100 -17.93 21.66 -6.94
N LYS A 101 -17.36 21.78 -8.15
CA LYS A 101 -17.69 20.89 -9.28
C LYS A 101 -16.86 19.59 -9.31
N SER A 102 -15.82 19.53 -8.48
CA SER A 102 -14.93 18.39 -8.40
C SER A 102 -14.44 18.20 -6.97
N THR A 103 -14.22 16.95 -6.59
CA THR A 103 -13.54 16.58 -5.33
C THR A 103 -12.25 15.87 -5.67
N LYS A 104 -11.12 16.38 -5.18
CA LYS A 104 -9.79 15.77 -5.35
C LYS A 104 -9.39 15.02 -4.09
N ILE A 105 -9.08 13.73 -4.24
CA ILE A 105 -8.74 12.84 -3.14
C ILE A 105 -7.37 12.23 -3.44
N VAL A 106 -6.44 12.33 -2.50
CA VAL A 106 -5.19 11.54 -2.57
C VAL A 106 -5.43 10.21 -1.87
N LEU A 107 -5.17 9.11 -2.57
CA LEU A 107 -5.29 7.75 -2.07
C LEU A 107 -3.89 7.15 -1.88
N LEU A 108 -3.69 6.53 -0.72
CA LEU A 108 -2.43 5.93 -0.31
C LEU A 108 -2.68 4.52 0.22
N SER A 109 -1.74 3.62 0.02
CA SER A 109 -1.76 2.31 0.69
C SER A 109 -0.33 1.91 1.02
N ASP A 110 -0.19 0.99 1.98
CA ASP A 110 1.08 0.30 2.23
C ASP A 110 2.24 1.28 2.47
N LEU A 111 2.06 2.23 3.39
CA LEU A 111 3.13 3.16 3.78
C LEU A 111 4.27 2.43 4.49
N HIS A 112 3.93 1.36 5.24
CA HIS A 112 4.86 0.55 6.03
C HIS A 112 5.84 1.39 6.85
N LEU A 113 5.33 2.42 7.53
CA LEU A 113 6.17 3.26 8.39
C LEU A 113 6.73 2.38 9.51
N GLY A 114 8.05 2.43 9.71
CA GLY A 114 8.74 1.44 10.53
C GLY A 114 10.26 1.56 10.46
N TYR A 115 10.95 0.42 10.56
CA TYR A 115 12.41 0.39 10.61
C TYR A 115 13.07 0.85 9.30
N HIS A 116 12.40 0.69 8.17
CA HIS A 116 12.93 1.00 6.83
C HIS A 116 12.30 2.29 6.25
N ASN A 117 10.98 2.46 6.29
CA ASN A 117 10.31 3.72 5.91
C ASN A 117 10.18 4.62 7.14
N ARG A 118 11.10 5.56 7.28
CA ARG A 118 11.28 6.36 8.50
C ARG A 118 10.61 7.72 8.38
N ARG A 119 10.66 8.52 9.45
CA ARG A 119 10.09 9.87 9.48
C ARG A 119 10.58 10.74 8.32
N SER A 120 11.86 10.63 7.96
CA SER A 120 12.46 11.41 6.87
C SER A 120 11.91 11.06 5.49
N ASP A 121 11.53 9.80 5.26
CA ASP A 121 10.84 9.37 4.03
C ASP A 121 9.43 9.92 4.02
N PHE A 122 8.69 9.71 5.10
CA PHE A 122 7.30 10.17 5.20
C PHE A 122 7.18 11.70 5.11
N LYS A 123 8.13 12.45 5.67
CA LYS A 123 8.21 13.90 5.51
C LYS A 123 8.19 14.32 4.03
N LYS A 124 8.95 13.63 3.16
CA LYS A 124 8.99 13.91 1.71
C LYS A 124 7.66 13.57 1.07
N TRP A 125 7.04 12.47 1.47
CA TRP A 125 5.74 12.05 0.94
C TRP A 125 4.65 13.04 1.33
N VAL A 126 4.64 13.55 2.56
CA VAL A 126 3.75 14.62 3.00
C VAL A 126 3.94 15.89 2.17
N ASP A 127 5.18 16.26 1.84
CA ASP A 127 5.46 17.40 0.96
C ASP A 127 4.85 17.19 -0.44
N MET A 128 4.96 15.99 -1.00
CA MET A 128 4.35 15.61 -2.29
C MET A 128 2.82 15.63 -2.23
N ILE A 129 2.23 15.03 -1.19
CA ILE A 129 0.77 14.95 -1.00
C ILE A 129 0.16 16.34 -0.86
N ASN A 130 0.77 17.22 -0.07
CA ASN A 130 0.30 18.60 0.10
C ASN A 130 0.39 19.41 -1.21
N ALA A 131 1.38 19.12 -2.07
CA ALA A 131 1.51 19.78 -3.37
C ALA A 131 0.34 19.46 -4.33
N GLU A 132 -0.32 18.31 -4.15
CA GLU A 132 -1.54 17.97 -4.91
C GLU A 132 -2.74 18.85 -4.55
N GLN A 133 -2.70 19.53 -3.40
CA GLN A 133 -3.82 20.28 -2.82
C GLN A 133 -5.12 19.44 -2.79
N PRO A 134 -5.10 18.26 -2.13
CA PRO A 134 -6.30 17.44 -2.03
C PRO A 134 -7.35 18.10 -1.14
N ASP A 135 -8.61 17.69 -1.31
CA ASP A 135 -9.70 18.00 -0.38
C ASP A 135 -9.75 17.00 0.79
N LEU A 136 -9.20 15.80 0.59
CA LEU A 136 -9.28 14.66 1.47
C LEU A 136 -8.14 13.67 1.17
N ILE A 137 -7.67 12.96 2.20
CA ILE A 137 -6.74 11.84 2.04
C ILE A 137 -7.40 10.55 2.54
N LEU A 138 -7.29 9.49 1.75
CA LEU A 138 -7.74 8.15 2.12
C LEU A 138 -6.56 7.18 2.13
N ILE A 139 -6.45 6.36 3.17
CA ILE A 139 -5.37 5.37 3.31
C ILE A 139 -5.92 3.96 3.47
N ALA A 140 -5.66 3.08 2.50
CA ALA A 140 -6.12 1.69 2.53
C ALA A 140 -5.08 0.77 3.18
N GLY A 141 -5.00 0.79 4.52
CA GLY A 141 -4.23 -0.14 5.34
C GLY A 141 -2.71 -0.02 5.25
N ASP A 142 -2.04 -0.81 6.11
CA ASP A 142 -0.58 -0.93 6.23
C ASP A 142 0.13 0.42 6.33
N ILE A 143 -0.35 1.27 7.25
CA ILE A 143 0.33 2.51 7.64
C ILE A 143 1.56 2.17 8.49
N ILE A 144 1.40 1.20 9.38
CA ILE A 144 2.41 0.76 10.34
C ILE A 144 2.94 -0.59 9.83
N ASP A 145 4.26 -0.74 9.76
CA ASP A 145 4.88 -2.03 9.46
C ASP A 145 4.79 -2.96 10.70
N ILE A 146 5.67 -3.95 10.81
CA ILE A 146 5.69 -4.94 11.89
C ILE A 146 5.84 -4.38 13.32
N SER A 147 6.23 -3.11 13.50
CA SER A 147 6.43 -2.51 14.82
C SER A 147 6.09 -1.03 14.87
N ILE A 148 5.34 -0.65 15.90
CA ILE A 148 4.99 0.74 16.21
C ILE A 148 6.17 1.55 16.79
N ARG A 149 7.23 0.87 17.26
CA ARG A 149 8.33 1.50 18.00
C ARG A 149 9.01 2.65 17.23
N PRO A 150 9.42 2.48 15.95
CA PRO A 150 10.05 3.56 15.19
C PRO A 150 9.14 4.79 15.06
N LEU A 151 7.83 4.58 14.89
CA LEU A 151 6.87 5.68 14.75
C LEU A 151 6.78 6.53 16.03
N ILE A 152 6.87 5.89 17.19
CA ILE A 152 6.87 6.57 18.50
C ILE A 152 8.21 7.26 18.74
N GLU A 153 9.33 6.54 18.57
CA GLU A 153 10.67 7.09 18.87
C GLU A 153 11.04 8.26 17.95
N GLU A 154 10.58 8.25 16.71
CA GLU A 154 10.82 9.35 15.76
C GLU A 154 9.70 10.40 15.78
N ASN A 155 8.62 10.18 16.53
CA ASN A 155 7.46 11.06 16.58
C ASN A 155 6.84 11.34 15.20
N ILE A 156 6.59 10.26 14.44
CA ILE A 156 6.04 10.32 13.07
C ILE A 156 4.64 10.97 13.04
N ALA A 157 3.89 10.91 14.15
CA ALA A 157 2.58 11.55 14.27
C ALA A 157 2.63 13.06 13.95
N GLU A 158 3.74 13.75 14.24
CA GLU A 158 3.92 15.17 13.87
C GLU A 158 3.88 15.42 12.36
N GLU A 159 4.38 14.48 11.55
CA GLU A 159 4.35 14.62 10.10
C GLU A 159 2.92 14.49 9.56
N PHE A 160 2.07 13.68 10.19
CA PHE A 160 0.65 13.59 9.82
C PHE A 160 -0.08 14.91 10.08
N HIS A 161 0.24 15.65 11.14
CA HIS A 161 -0.35 16.97 11.40
C HIS A 161 -0.03 18.03 10.33
N ARG A 162 0.98 17.78 9.49
CA ARG A 162 1.30 18.67 8.36
C ARG A 162 0.37 18.42 7.17
N LEU A 163 -0.40 17.33 7.15
CA LEU A 163 -1.48 17.11 6.20
C LEU A 163 -2.65 18.03 6.58
N LYS A 164 -2.95 18.98 5.71
CA LYS A 164 -3.89 20.09 6.02
C LYS A 164 -5.36 19.77 5.76
N VAL A 165 -5.66 18.51 5.46
CA VAL A 165 -7.00 18.02 5.14
C VAL A 165 -7.34 16.79 5.96
N PRO A 166 -8.63 16.45 6.12
CA PRO A 166 -9.02 15.25 6.82
C PRO A 166 -8.36 14.00 6.23
N VAL A 167 -7.94 13.09 7.11
CA VAL A 167 -7.33 11.80 6.75
C VAL A 167 -8.21 10.69 7.30
N TYR A 168 -8.63 9.78 6.43
CA TYR A 168 -9.37 8.58 6.81
C TYR A 168 -8.59 7.35 6.39
N ALA A 169 -8.59 6.32 7.24
CA ALA A 169 -7.86 5.10 6.96
C ALA A 169 -8.66 3.86 7.39
N CYS A 170 -8.41 2.72 6.75
CA CYS A 170 -8.72 1.40 7.33
C CYS A 170 -7.43 0.72 7.80
N LEU A 171 -7.56 -0.40 8.53
CA LEU A 171 -6.44 -1.24 8.91
C LEU A 171 -6.02 -2.13 7.73
N GLY A 172 -4.73 -2.45 7.66
CA GLY A 172 -4.20 -3.55 6.87
C GLY A 172 -3.78 -4.71 7.75
N ASN A 173 -3.07 -5.68 7.18
CA ASN A 173 -2.66 -6.86 7.92
C ASN A 173 -1.46 -6.60 8.84
N HIS A 174 -0.60 -5.62 8.53
CA HIS A 174 0.59 -5.33 9.36
C HIS A 174 0.22 -4.74 10.72
N GLU A 175 -0.89 -4.02 10.83
CA GLU A 175 -1.43 -3.59 12.11
C GLU A 175 -1.83 -4.75 13.04
N TYR A 176 -2.14 -5.94 12.50
CA TYR A 176 -2.41 -7.12 13.34
C TYR A 176 -1.13 -7.82 13.83
N TYR A 177 0.01 -7.52 13.21
CA TYR A 177 1.31 -8.06 13.62
C TYR A 177 1.98 -7.16 14.66
N SER A 178 1.60 -5.89 14.71
CA SER A 178 2.08 -4.93 15.70
C SER A 178 1.24 -4.98 17.00
N ASN A 179 1.72 -4.30 18.04
CA ASN A 179 1.12 -4.32 19.39
C ASN A 179 -0.15 -3.45 19.47
N GLN A 180 -1.30 -4.06 19.18
CA GLN A 180 -2.60 -3.41 18.91
C GLN A 180 -3.06 -2.25 19.81
N PRO A 181 -2.88 -2.25 21.15
CA PRO A 181 -3.31 -1.12 21.98
C PRO A 181 -2.56 0.18 21.70
N LYS A 182 -1.28 0.10 21.32
CA LYS A 182 -0.44 1.28 21.06
C LYS A 182 -0.77 1.94 19.72
N GLU A 183 -1.22 1.16 18.73
CA GLU A 183 -1.57 1.65 17.40
C GLU A 183 -2.81 2.53 17.42
N ARG A 184 -3.87 2.12 18.13
CA ARG A 184 -5.10 2.95 18.26
C ARG A 184 -4.80 4.33 18.84
N ARG A 185 -3.85 4.39 19.78
CA ARG A 185 -3.36 5.65 20.34
C ARG A 185 -2.63 6.48 19.28
N PHE A 186 -1.75 5.86 18.51
CA PHE A 186 -1.01 6.52 17.42
C PHE A 186 -1.96 7.16 16.40
N TYR A 187 -2.98 6.45 15.90
CA TYR A 187 -3.92 7.04 14.93
C TYR A 187 -4.61 8.29 15.45
N ARG A 188 -5.02 8.28 16.73
CA ARG A 188 -5.60 9.46 17.38
C ARG A 188 -4.58 10.60 17.51
N GLU A 189 -3.35 10.29 17.91
CA GLU A 189 -2.27 11.28 18.03
C GLU A 189 -1.81 11.84 16.68
N ALA A 190 -1.97 11.10 15.60
CA ALA A 190 -1.68 11.52 14.23
C ALA A 190 -2.84 12.28 13.56
N GLY A 191 -4.00 12.40 14.22
CA GLY A 191 -5.18 13.04 13.64
C GLY A 191 -5.86 12.23 12.53
N ILE A 192 -5.65 10.92 12.49
CA ILE A 192 -6.23 10.01 11.49
C ILE A 192 -7.57 9.48 11.98
N THR A 193 -8.62 9.64 11.17
CA THR A 193 -9.92 9.01 11.43
C THR A 193 -9.88 7.56 10.97
N LEU A 194 -9.63 6.66 11.91
CA LEU A 194 -9.58 5.23 11.64
C LEU A 194 -10.99 4.63 11.54
N LEU A 195 -11.26 3.98 10.41
CA LEU A 195 -12.51 3.32 10.08
C LEU A 195 -12.31 1.80 10.15
N GLN A 196 -12.95 1.15 11.11
CA GLN A 196 -12.97 -0.30 11.29
C GLN A 196 -14.42 -0.75 11.28
N ASP A 197 -14.82 -1.41 10.21
CA ASP A 197 -16.21 -1.79 9.92
C ASP A 197 -17.20 -0.65 10.16
N SER A 198 -16.81 0.55 9.71
CA SER A 198 -17.53 1.79 9.98
C SER A 198 -17.53 2.73 8.79
N VAL A 199 -18.39 3.74 8.85
CA VAL A 199 -18.63 4.68 7.74
C VAL A 199 -18.49 6.11 8.26
N ALA A 200 -17.78 6.93 7.49
CA ALA A 200 -17.75 8.38 7.64
C ALA A 200 -18.47 9.04 6.46
N LYS A 201 -19.16 10.16 6.71
CA LYS A 201 -19.87 10.93 5.69
C LYS A 201 -19.38 12.37 5.66
N ILE A 202 -19.02 12.85 4.47
CA ILE A 202 -18.59 14.23 4.20
C ILE A 202 -19.43 14.77 3.04
N GLY A 203 -20.44 15.58 3.35
CA GLY A 203 -21.47 15.93 2.36
C GLY A 203 -22.18 14.67 1.88
N ASN A 204 -22.15 14.41 0.57
CA ASN A 204 -22.68 13.18 -0.02
C ASN A 204 -21.58 12.14 -0.33
N LEU A 205 -20.33 12.37 0.08
CA LEU A 205 -19.28 11.35 0.02
C LEU A 205 -19.40 10.45 1.26
N CYS A 206 -19.59 9.15 1.07
CA CYS A 206 -19.52 8.17 2.16
C CYS A 206 -18.26 7.32 1.98
N ILE A 207 -17.44 7.29 3.03
CA ILE A 207 -16.18 6.54 3.09
C ILE A 207 -16.44 5.34 4.00
N ILE A 208 -16.36 4.14 3.43
CA ILE A 208 -16.57 2.89 4.14
C ILE A 208 -15.18 2.31 4.40
N GLY A 209 -14.79 2.15 5.66
CA GLY A 209 -13.60 1.39 6.03
C GLY A 209 -14.01 0.03 6.56
N ARG A 210 -13.62 -1.02 5.85
CA ARG A 210 -13.80 -2.39 6.33
C ARG A 210 -12.54 -2.80 7.08
N ASP A 211 -12.72 -3.47 8.22
CA ASP A 211 -11.61 -3.98 9.01
C ASP A 211 -10.80 -5.02 8.22
N ASP A 212 -9.52 -5.25 8.51
CA ASP A 212 -8.68 -6.12 7.67
C ASP A 212 -9.12 -7.59 7.70
N ARG A 213 -8.86 -8.32 6.61
CA ARG A 213 -9.17 -9.76 6.48
C ARG A 213 -8.50 -10.61 7.56
N THR A 214 -7.35 -10.18 8.08
CA THR A 214 -6.66 -10.85 9.19
C THR A 214 -7.54 -10.97 10.43
N ASN A 215 -8.46 -10.02 10.65
CA ASN A 215 -9.47 -10.16 11.68
C ASN A 215 -10.61 -11.09 11.24
N MET A 216 -10.60 -12.31 11.75
CA MET A 216 -11.66 -13.30 11.49
C MET A 216 -13.04 -12.89 12.01
N GLN A 217 -13.13 -11.87 12.88
CA GLN A 217 -14.38 -11.32 13.40
C GLN A 217 -14.84 -10.04 12.66
N ARG A 218 -14.15 -9.64 11.58
CA ARG A 218 -14.56 -8.49 10.76
C ARG A 218 -15.99 -8.66 10.25
N LYS A 219 -16.73 -7.56 10.14
CA LYS A 219 -18.06 -7.57 9.54
C LYS A 219 -17.99 -7.85 8.04
N SER A 220 -19.03 -8.49 7.52
CA SER A 220 -19.24 -8.51 6.07
C SER A 220 -19.56 -7.10 5.57
N LEU A 221 -19.20 -6.80 4.33
CA LEU A 221 -19.54 -5.51 3.72
C LEU A 221 -21.06 -5.27 3.75
N ALA A 222 -21.86 -6.31 3.52
CA ALA A 222 -23.32 -6.23 3.59
C ALA A 222 -23.84 -5.74 4.95
N MET A 223 -23.26 -6.23 6.06
CA MET A 223 -23.65 -5.79 7.41
C MET A 223 -23.27 -4.33 7.67
N ILE A 224 -22.08 -3.90 7.24
CA ILE A 224 -21.65 -2.49 7.37
C ILE A 224 -22.61 -1.58 6.59
N MET A 225 -22.96 -1.99 5.38
CA MET A 225 -23.88 -1.25 4.52
C MET A 225 -25.29 -1.21 5.10
N GLU A 226 -25.78 -2.28 5.71
CA GLU A 226 -27.07 -2.30 6.40
C GLU A 226 -27.07 -1.36 7.61
N GLU A 227 -26.04 -1.37 8.44
CA GLU A 227 -25.90 -0.46 9.57
C GLU A 227 -25.82 1.01 9.12
N ALA A 228 -25.10 1.28 8.04
CA ALA A 228 -24.99 2.61 7.46
C ALA A 228 -26.36 3.13 6.95
N ARG A 229 -27.20 2.24 6.38
CA ARG A 229 -28.58 2.57 6.00
C ARG A 229 -29.44 2.87 7.22
N LYS A 230 -29.39 2.03 8.25
CA LYS A 230 -30.13 2.25 9.52
C LYS A 230 -29.76 3.57 10.20
N LYS A 231 -28.51 4.01 10.07
CA LYS A 231 -28.02 5.30 10.58
C LYS A 231 -28.33 6.50 9.67
N GLY A 232 -28.92 6.28 8.49
CA GLY A 232 -29.21 7.34 7.51
C GLY A 232 -27.97 7.89 6.80
N PHE A 233 -26.84 7.18 6.84
CA PHE A 233 -25.63 7.57 6.11
C PHE A 233 -25.74 7.24 4.63
N ILE A 234 -26.43 6.15 4.29
CA ILE A 234 -26.56 5.65 2.93
C ILE A 234 -28.03 5.34 2.65
N SER A 235 -28.50 5.64 1.44
CA SER A 235 -29.84 5.34 0.95
C SER A 235 -30.02 3.84 0.68
N ASP A 236 -31.26 3.37 0.63
CA ASP A 236 -31.57 1.99 0.26
C ASP A 236 -31.01 1.61 -1.11
N LEU A 237 -30.58 0.34 -1.26
CA LEU A 237 -29.94 -0.14 -2.49
C LEU A 237 -30.82 0.08 -3.73
N HIS A 238 -32.14 -0.18 -3.61
CA HIS A 238 -33.11 0.05 -4.69
C HIS A 238 -33.27 1.52 -5.08
N GLN A 239 -32.93 2.44 -4.18
CA GLN A 239 -33.00 3.89 -4.40
C GLN A 239 -31.65 4.48 -4.83
N ARG A 240 -30.56 3.69 -4.89
CA ARG A 240 -29.21 4.16 -5.21
C ARG A 240 -29.11 4.90 -6.54
N LYS A 241 -29.91 4.51 -7.53
CA LYS A 241 -30.00 5.19 -8.83
C LYS A 241 -30.41 6.67 -8.70
N TYR A 242 -31.14 7.01 -7.65
CA TYR A 242 -31.64 8.36 -7.37
C TYR A 242 -30.89 9.04 -6.21
N SER A 243 -29.97 8.32 -5.55
CA SER A 243 -29.18 8.88 -4.44
C SER A 243 -28.01 9.71 -4.97
N ASN A 244 -27.74 10.83 -4.30
CA ASN A 244 -26.56 11.66 -4.58
C ASN A 244 -25.29 11.15 -3.87
N GLU A 245 -25.38 10.03 -3.15
CA GLU A 245 -24.26 9.53 -2.35
C GLU A 245 -23.21 8.83 -3.22
N PHE A 246 -21.96 9.25 -3.10
CA PHE A 246 -20.83 8.56 -3.73
C PHE A 246 -20.13 7.71 -2.67
N LEU A 247 -20.04 6.40 -2.91
CA LEU A 247 -19.54 5.43 -1.94
C LEU A 247 -18.12 5.00 -2.30
N ILE A 248 -17.16 5.31 -1.43
CA ILE A 248 -15.79 4.84 -1.54
C ILE A 248 -15.56 3.76 -0.48
N LEU A 249 -15.16 2.57 -0.91
CA LEU A 249 -14.74 1.48 -0.02
C LEU A 249 -13.22 1.44 0.09
N LEU A 250 -12.73 1.48 1.33
CA LEU A 250 -11.37 1.10 1.70
C LEU A 250 -11.41 -0.33 2.26
N ASP A 251 -10.88 -1.26 1.49
CA ASP A 251 -10.72 -2.67 1.88
C ASP A 251 -9.30 -3.08 1.47
N HIS A 252 -8.43 -3.26 2.46
CA HIS A 252 -6.98 -3.30 2.22
C HIS A 252 -6.57 -4.45 1.29
N GLN A 253 -7.09 -5.66 1.52
CA GLN A 253 -6.76 -6.83 0.71
C GLN A 253 -7.79 -7.04 -0.41
N PRO A 254 -7.37 -7.11 -1.70
CA PRO A 254 -8.28 -7.16 -2.84
C PRO A 254 -8.85 -8.57 -3.10
N TYR A 255 -9.55 -9.13 -2.11
CA TYR A 255 -10.28 -10.39 -2.20
C TYR A 255 -11.78 -10.15 -2.30
N HIS A 256 -12.50 -11.09 -2.92
CA HIS A 256 -13.96 -11.06 -3.04
C HIS A 256 -14.47 -9.73 -3.62
N LEU A 257 -13.81 -9.23 -4.66
CA LEU A 257 -14.10 -7.91 -5.24
C LEU A 257 -15.56 -7.78 -5.71
N GLU A 258 -16.22 -8.90 -6.04
CA GLU A 258 -17.65 -8.95 -6.34
C GLU A 258 -18.56 -8.46 -5.21
N GLU A 259 -18.12 -8.48 -3.94
CA GLU A 259 -18.91 -7.98 -2.81
C GLU A 259 -19.19 -6.49 -2.92
N ALA A 260 -18.23 -5.69 -3.42
CA ALA A 260 -18.41 -4.25 -3.56
C ALA A 260 -19.45 -3.90 -4.63
N GLU A 261 -19.40 -4.61 -5.77
CA GLU A 261 -20.43 -4.49 -6.82
C GLU A 261 -21.83 -4.85 -6.28
N ARG A 262 -21.96 -5.99 -5.60
CA ARG A 262 -23.25 -6.44 -5.04
C ARG A 262 -23.83 -5.46 -4.02
N ASN A 263 -22.98 -4.68 -3.35
CA ASN A 263 -23.38 -3.67 -2.37
C ASN A 263 -23.51 -2.26 -2.94
N GLY A 264 -23.31 -2.07 -4.25
CA GLY A 264 -23.51 -0.79 -4.94
C GLY A 264 -22.46 0.27 -4.60
N ILE A 265 -21.24 -0.16 -4.27
CA ILE A 265 -20.07 0.71 -4.09
C ILE A 265 -19.74 1.38 -5.43
N ASP A 266 -19.38 2.66 -5.41
CA ASP A 266 -19.01 3.38 -6.64
C ASP A 266 -17.52 3.18 -6.97
N PHE A 267 -16.67 3.26 -5.94
CA PHE A 267 -15.23 3.08 -6.08
C PHE A 267 -14.64 2.29 -4.90
N GLN A 268 -13.80 1.30 -5.16
CA GLN A 268 -13.02 0.60 -4.15
C GLN A 268 -11.54 0.87 -4.36
N PHE A 269 -10.85 1.15 -3.26
CA PHE A 269 -9.40 1.29 -3.21
C PHE A 269 -8.80 0.25 -2.28
N SER A 270 -7.79 -0.47 -2.78
CA SER A 270 -7.12 -1.57 -2.09
C SER A 270 -5.61 -1.48 -2.29
N GLY A 271 -4.84 -2.12 -1.41
CA GLY A 271 -3.37 -2.21 -1.45
C GLY A 271 -2.92 -3.66 -1.33
N HIS A 272 -2.05 -3.94 -0.35
CA HIS A 272 -1.65 -5.26 0.15
C HIS A 272 -0.73 -6.08 -0.76
N THR A 273 -1.02 -6.13 -2.07
CA THR A 273 -0.31 -7.01 -3.01
C THR A 273 1.11 -6.54 -3.30
N HIS A 274 1.36 -5.23 -3.15
CA HIS A 274 2.54 -4.52 -3.59
C HIS A 274 2.93 -4.72 -5.06
N HIS A 275 2.07 -5.35 -5.87
CA HIS A 275 2.45 -5.96 -7.14
C HIS A 275 3.71 -6.85 -7.00
N GLY A 276 3.90 -7.51 -5.85
CA GLY A 276 5.03 -8.39 -5.56
C GLY A 276 6.36 -7.71 -5.23
N GLN A 277 6.43 -6.36 -5.18
CA GLN A 277 7.64 -5.55 -4.93
C GLN A 277 8.74 -5.61 -6.00
N VAL A 278 9.06 -6.82 -6.48
CA VAL A 278 10.11 -7.07 -7.47
C VAL A 278 9.67 -8.12 -8.49
N TRP A 279 10.13 -8.01 -9.72
CA TRP A 279 10.04 -9.07 -10.71
C TRP A 279 11.01 -10.22 -10.35
N PRO A 280 10.64 -11.50 -10.44
CA PRO A 280 9.41 -12.06 -11.00
C PRO A 280 8.31 -12.33 -9.96
N VAL A 281 8.46 -11.88 -8.71
CA VAL A 281 7.42 -12.04 -7.68
C VAL A 281 6.11 -11.36 -8.11
N SER A 282 6.20 -10.26 -8.87
CA SER A 282 5.03 -9.64 -9.52
C SER A 282 4.19 -10.63 -10.34
N TRP A 283 4.82 -11.52 -11.11
CA TRP A 283 4.10 -12.55 -11.88
C TRP A 283 3.41 -13.58 -11.00
N ILE A 284 4.02 -13.90 -9.85
CA ILE A 284 3.39 -14.79 -8.86
C ILE A 284 2.16 -14.09 -8.28
N THR A 285 2.26 -12.80 -7.93
CA THR A 285 1.11 -12.04 -7.43
C THR A 285 -0.01 -11.91 -8.47
N ASP A 286 0.32 -11.69 -9.74
CA ASP A 286 -0.65 -11.65 -10.84
C ASP A 286 -1.42 -12.98 -11.00
N ALA A 287 -0.77 -14.11 -10.69
CA ALA A 287 -1.40 -15.42 -10.75
C ALA A 287 -2.27 -15.75 -9.51
N LEU A 288 -1.97 -15.14 -8.35
CA LEU A 288 -2.64 -15.43 -7.08
C LEU A 288 -3.89 -14.58 -6.84
N TYR A 289 -3.91 -13.33 -7.34
CA TYR A 289 -5.01 -12.40 -7.14
C TYR A 289 -5.81 -12.25 -8.42
N GLU A 290 -7.13 -12.07 -8.29
CA GLU A 290 -7.98 -11.70 -9.45
C GLU A 290 -7.44 -10.42 -10.12
N LYS A 291 -6.96 -9.48 -9.30
CA LYS A 291 -6.28 -8.28 -9.74
C LYS A 291 -5.19 -7.92 -8.74
N ALA A 292 -3.94 -8.11 -9.13
CA ALA A 292 -2.80 -7.78 -8.28
C ALA A 292 -2.45 -6.29 -8.31
N TYR A 293 -2.68 -5.58 -9.42
CA TYR A 293 -2.30 -4.18 -9.57
C TYR A 293 -3.09 -3.45 -10.66
N GLY A 294 -3.36 -2.17 -10.44
CA GLY A 294 -3.97 -1.24 -11.38
C GLY A 294 -5.50 -1.26 -11.40
N PRO A 295 -6.12 -0.66 -12.43
CA PRO A 295 -7.57 -0.48 -12.50
C PRO A 295 -8.32 -1.76 -12.88
N LEU A 296 -9.53 -1.93 -12.32
CA LEU A 296 -10.51 -2.95 -12.69
C LEU A 296 -11.92 -2.33 -12.63
N GLN A 297 -12.87 -2.88 -13.39
CA GLN A 297 -14.28 -2.51 -13.30
C GLN A 297 -15.17 -3.75 -13.30
N LYS A 298 -16.13 -3.81 -12.36
CA LYS A 298 -17.20 -4.81 -12.32
C LYS A 298 -18.53 -4.08 -12.24
N GLY A 299 -19.38 -4.26 -13.24
CA GLY A 299 -20.62 -3.49 -13.38
C GLY A 299 -20.37 -1.98 -13.34
N ASN A 300 -20.98 -1.31 -12.37
CA ASN A 300 -20.80 0.14 -12.14
C ASN A 300 -19.70 0.47 -11.12
N THR A 301 -19.12 -0.54 -10.45
CA THR A 301 -18.08 -0.33 -9.45
C THR A 301 -16.71 -0.31 -10.11
N ARG A 302 -15.96 0.75 -9.85
CA ARG A 302 -14.55 0.87 -10.26
C ARG A 302 -13.65 0.48 -9.10
N TYR A 303 -12.54 -0.17 -9.41
CA TYR A 303 -11.56 -0.63 -8.44
C TYR A 303 -10.20 -0.09 -8.86
N TYR A 304 -9.36 0.19 -7.88
CA TYR A 304 -7.95 0.39 -8.11
C TYR A 304 -7.14 -0.31 -7.02
N ILE A 305 -6.25 -1.21 -7.44
CA ILE A 305 -5.36 -1.95 -6.55
C ILE A 305 -3.99 -1.30 -6.67
N SER A 306 -3.58 -0.61 -5.62
CA SER A 306 -2.33 0.13 -5.54
C SER A 306 -1.15 -0.83 -5.34
N SER A 307 -0.01 -0.52 -5.96
CA SER A 307 1.25 -1.22 -5.67
C SER A 307 1.94 -0.71 -4.39
N GLY A 308 1.37 0.28 -3.71
CA GLY A 308 1.83 0.82 -2.44
C GLY A 308 2.79 2.00 -2.56
N MET A 309 2.66 2.97 -1.66
CA MET A 309 3.56 4.12 -1.58
C MET A 309 4.91 3.72 -0.98
N GLY A 310 4.86 2.92 0.09
CA GLY A 310 6.00 2.31 0.74
C GLY A 310 6.30 0.92 0.19
N ILE A 311 6.96 0.13 1.02
CA ILE A 311 7.39 -1.25 0.78
C ILE A 311 7.62 -1.90 2.14
N TRP A 312 7.53 -3.22 2.28
CA TRP A 312 8.06 -3.91 3.46
C TRP A 312 9.44 -4.50 3.16
N GLY A 313 10.33 -4.49 4.15
CA GLY A 313 11.74 -4.86 3.94
C GLY A 313 12.57 -3.77 3.26
N GLU A 314 13.58 -4.17 2.48
CA GLU A 314 14.51 -3.22 1.86
C GLU A 314 13.89 -2.47 0.67
N LYS A 315 14.35 -1.22 0.48
CA LYS A 315 13.83 -0.25 -0.49
C LYS A 315 14.23 -0.57 -1.93
N PHE A 316 13.68 -1.64 -2.52
CA PHE A 316 13.89 -2.02 -3.92
C PHE A 316 12.58 -2.21 -4.69
N ARG A 317 12.42 -1.47 -5.80
CA ARG A 317 11.35 -1.68 -6.79
C ARG A 317 11.96 -2.03 -8.14
N ILE A 318 11.99 -3.31 -8.48
CA ILE A 318 12.56 -3.81 -9.74
C ILE A 318 11.44 -4.40 -10.59
N GLY A 319 11.14 -3.83 -11.75
CA GLY A 319 10.02 -4.28 -12.59
C GLY A 319 8.62 -4.03 -11.99
N THR A 320 8.53 -3.22 -10.94
CA THR A 320 7.29 -2.71 -10.31
C THR A 320 7.51 -1.26 -9.89
N GLN A 321 6.50 -0.58 -9.36
CA GLN A 321 6.60 0.82 -8.92
C GLN A 321 6.09 1.05 -7.50
N SER A 322 6.58 2.12 -6.88
CA SER A 322 5.94 2.74 -5.72
C SER A 322 5.10 3.92 -6.21
N GLU A 323 3.88 4.06 -5.71
CA GLU A 323 2.94 5.04 -6.24
C GLU A 323 2.04 5.66 -5.17
N TYR A 324 1.45 6.79 -5.54
CA TYR A 324 0.27 7.35 -4.89
C TYR A 324 -0.74 7.73 -5.97
N VAL A 325 -2.02 7.65 -5.61
CA VAL A 325 -3.11 7.87 -6.56
C VAL A 325 -3.80 9.19 -6.27
N VAL A 326 -4.08 9.96 -7.30
CA VAL A 326 -4.90 11.17 -7.24
C VAL A 326 -6.20 10.90 -7.96
N LEU A 327 -7.25 10.71 -7.17
CA LEU A 327 -8.62 10.51 -7.64
C LEU A 327 -9.31 11.86 -7.74
N THR A 328 -9.72 12.24 -8.95
CA THR A 328 -10.58 13.41 -9.17
C THR A 328 -11.97 12.93 -9.55
N ILE A 329 -12.95 13.31 -8.73
CA ILE A 329 -14.35 13.02 -9.00
C ILE A 329 -15.01 14.30 -9.49
N GLU A 330 -15.35 14.35 -10.78
CA GLU A 330 -16.17 15.40 -11.37
C GLU A 330 -17.65 15.09 -11.13
N HIS A 331 -18.37 16.03 -10.54
CA HIS A 331 -19.78 15.86 -10.17
C HIS A 331 -20.64 17.05 -10.64
N LYS A 332 -21.96 16.84 -10.63
CA LYS A 332 -22.97 17.81 -11.11
C LYS A 332 -23.21 18.96 -10.16
#